data_AF-A0A2P0QMH7-F1
#
_entry.id   AF-A0A2P0QMH7-F1
#
_cell.length_a   1.000
_cell.length_b   1.000
_cell.length_c   1.000
_cell.angle_alpha   90.00
_cell.angle_beta   90.00
_cell.angle_gamma   90.00
#
_symmetry.space_group_name_H-M   'P 1'
#
loop_
_entity.id
_entity.type
_entity.pdbx_description
1 polymer ?
#
loop_
_entity_poly.entity_id
_entity_poly.type
_entity_poly.pdbx_seq_one_letter_code
_entity_poly.pdbx_strand_id
1 'polypeptide(L)'
;SVGNEIAEISRACCDNTAAVCHGTTLIAVQDIGIPSCTLGEIKNRADRIIFWGCNPAHAHPRHMSRYSIFPRGFFTGKGQMSRKMVVVDPRVTDTAKMADVHLQIEQGRDYELLNALRVALNNEWLPDVVAGIPKEKIREVADMMKSGRFGIIFFGMGV
;
A
#
# COMPACT_ATOMS: atom_id res chain seq x y z
N SER A 1 -5.87 -29.89 -5.83
CA SER A 1 -4.96 -29.71 -6.97
C SER A 1 -4.04 -30.92 -6.96
N VAL A 2 -3.60 -31.39 -8.12
CA VAL A 2 -2.77 -32.61 -8.22
C VAL A 2 -1.55 -32.55 -7.31
N GLY A 3 -0.91 -31.38 -7.15
CA GLY A 3 0.22 -31.21 -6.23
C GLY A 3 -0.11 -31.47 -4.76
N ASN A 4 -1.26 -31.00 -4.28
CA ASN A 4 -1.69 -31.23 -2.89
C ASN A 4 -2.05 -32.71 -2.65
N GLU A 5 -2.69 -33.35 -3.64
CA GLU A 5 -3.05 -34.77 -3.57
C GLU A 5 -1.79 -35.66 -3.49
N ILE A 6 -0.75 -35.34 -4.28
CA ILE A 6 0.54 -36.04 -4.20
C ILE A 6 1.19 -35.86 -2.83
N ALA A 7 1.17 -34.65 -2.28
CA ALA A 7 1.75 -34.40 -0.96
C ALA A 7 1.05 -35.18 0.15
N GLU A 8 -0.28 -35.32 0.08
CA GLU A 8 -1.05 -36.13 1.02
C GLU A 8 -0.66 -37.62 0.95
N ILE A 9 -0.61 -38.19 -0.27
CA ILE A 9 -0.22 -39.60 -0.48
C ILE A 9 1.21 -39.86 0.00
N SER A 10 2.13 -38.92 -0.26
CA SER A 10 3.54 -39.02 0.12
C SER A 10 3.85 -38.57 1.54
N ARG A 11 2.85 -38.06 2.28
CA ARG A 11 3.01 -37.43 3.61
C ARG A 11 4.06 -36.31 3.63
N ALA A 12 4.12 -35.55 2.56
CA ALA A 12 5.03 -34.41 2.40
C ALA A 12 4.39 -33.11 2.91
N CYS A 13 5.23 -32.10 3.14
CA CYS A 13 4.78 -30.73 3.37
C CYS A 13 4.60 -30.00 2.02
N CYS A 14 3.46 -29.31 1.86
CA CYS A 14 3.27 -28.36 0.76
C CYS A 14 3.70 -26.97 1.19
N ASP A 15 4.51 -26.32 0.37
CA ASP A 15 4.85 -24.91 0.49
C ASP A 15 4.85 -24.23 -0.88
N ASN A 16 4.74 -22.91 -0.92
CA ASN A 16 4.78 -22.13 -2.14
C ASN A 16 5.58 -20.81 -1.93
N THR A 17 5.62 -19.98 -2.97
CA THR A 17 6.36 -18.72 -2.93
C THR A 17 5.80 -17.70 -1.95
N ALA A 18 4.61 -17.90 -1.37
CA ALA A 18 4.09 -17.01 -0.35
C ALA A 18 4.98 -17.00 0.89
N ALA A 19 5.61 -18.12 1.27
CA ALA A 19 6.49 -18.20 2.44
C ALA A 19 7.65 -17.18 2.42
N VAL A 20 8.10 -16.75 1.23
CA VAL A 20 9.15 -15.73 1.03
C VAL A 20 8.62 -14.42 0.42
N CYS A 21 7.30 -14.29 0.31
CA CYS A 21 6.60 -13.15 -0.27
C CYS A 21 5.59 -12.61 0.74
N HIS A 22 4.29 -12.71 0.46
CA HIS A 22 3.21 -12.24 1.34
C HIS A 22 2.81 -13.23 2.46
N GLY A 23 3.69 -14.15 2.86
CA GLY A 23 3.43 -15.12 3.92
C GLY A 23 3.18 -14.44 5.28
N THR A 24 4.00 -13.43 5.61
CA THR A 24 3.80 -12.58 6.80
C THR A 24 2.49 -11.80 6.74
N THR A 25 2.07 -11.39 5.53
CA THR A 25 0.75 -10.79 5.32
C THR A 25 -0.36 -11.76 5.69
N LEU A 26 -0.27 -13.02 5.29
CA LEU A 26 -1.28 -14.03 5.62
C LEU A 26 -1.40 -14.24 7.14
N ILE A 27 -0.28 -14.24 7.86
CA ILE A 27 -0.27 -14.30 9.34
C ILE A 27 -1.01 -13.09 9.92
N ALA A 28 -0.70 -11.87 9.48
CA ALA A 28 -1.39 -10.67 9.96
C ALA A 28 -2.90 -10.71 9.66
N VAL A 29 -3.30 -11.20 8.48
CA VAL A 29 -4.72 -11.34 8.11
C VAL A 29 -5.44 -12.38 8.96
N GLN A 30 -4.76 -13.45 9.38
CA GLN A 30 -5.34 -14.44 10.31
C GLN A 30 -5.62 -13.82 11.69
N ASP A 31 -4.75 -12.90 12.14
CA ASP A 31 -4.88 -12.27 13.45
C ASP A 31 -5.91 -11.13 13.46
N ILE A 32 -5.91 -10.25 12.45
CA ILE A 32 -6.69 -8.99 12.47
C ILE A 32 -7.66 -8.82 11.30
N GLY A 33 -7.72 -9.77 10.37
CA GLY A 33 -8.56 -9.70 9.18
C GLY A 33 -7.98 -8.82 8.06
N ILE A 34 -8.77 -8.65 6.99
CA ILE A 34 -8.38 -7.86 5.81
C ILE A 34 -9.55 -7.04 5.23
N PRO A 35 -9.53 -5.70 5.38
CA PRO A 35 -10.47 -4.83 4.67
C PRO A 35 -9.97 -4.56 3.24
N SER A 36 -10.39 -5.39 2.28
CA SER A 36 -9.97 -5.29 0.87
C SER A 36 -11.15 -5.04 -0.08
N CYS A 37 -10.83 -4.75 -1.35
CA CYS A 37 -11.79 -4.57 -2.43
C CYS A 37 -11.19 -5.04 -3.77
N THR A 38 -12.01 -5.10 -4.82
CA THR A 38 -11.54 -5.51 -6.15
C THR A 38 -10.86 -4.35 -6.89
N LEU A 39 -9.99 -4.66 -7.86
CA LEU A 39 -9.38 -3.65 -8.73
C LEU A 39 -10.41 -2.83 -9.53
N GLY A 40 -11.61 -3.36 -9.76
CA GLY A 40 -12.71 -2.64 -10.39
C GLY A 40 -13.27 -1.53 -9.49
N GLU A 41 -13.40 -1.79 -8.19
CA GLU A 41 -13.79 -0.78 -7.20
C GLU A 41 -12.74 0.33 -7.13
N ILE A 42 -11.46 -0.04 -7.10
CA ILE A 42 -10.34 0.92 -7.11
C ILE A 42 -10.36 1.77 -8.36
N LYS A 43 -10.48 1.15 -9.55
CA LYS A 43 -10.57 1.88 -10.82
C LYS A 43 -11.73 2.87 -10.82
N ASN A 44 -12.89 2.51 -10.25
CA ASN A 44 -14.08 3.34 -10.36
C ASN A 44 -14.18 4.42 -9.28
N ARG A 45 -13.68 4.17 -8.06
CA ARG A 45 -13.97 4.97 -6.87
C ARG A 45 -12.77 5.62 -6.21
N ALA A 46 -11.59 4.98 -6.22
CA ALA A 46 -10.46 5.41 -5.41
C ALA A 46 -9.92 6.79 -5.81
N ASP A 47 -9.90 7.71 -4.85
CA ASP A 47 -9.35 9.06 -5.00
C ASP A 47 -8.18 9.35 -4.06
N ARG A 48 -7.86 8.42 -3.14
CA ARG A 48 -6.64 8.39 -2.34
C ARG A 48 -5.95 7.04 -2.52
N ILE A 49 -4.72 7.06 -3.03
CA ILE A 49 -3.94 5.86 -3.33
C ILE A 49 -2.61 5.95 -2.61
N ILE A 50 -2.30 4.95 -1.80
CA ILE A 50 -0.98 4.77 -1.21
C ILE A 50 -0.32 3.56 -1.88
N PHE A 51 0.92 3.72 -2.33
CA PHE A 51 1.83 2.62 -2.63
C PHE A 51 2.90 2.56 -1.53
N TRP A 52 2.86 1.52 -0.71
CA TRP A 52 3.76 1.35 0.43
C TRP A 52 4.73 0.21 0.18
N GLY A 53 6.04 0.47 0.19
CA GLY A 53 7.05 -0.57 0.04
C GLY A 53 6.91 -1.35 -1.28
N CYS A 54 6.40 -0.72 -2.34
CA CYS A 54 6.24 -1.36 -3.64
C CYS A 54 6.54 -0.41 -4.81
N ASN A 55 7.08 -0.96 -5.89
CA ASN A 55 7.42 -0.24 -7.11
C ASN A 55 6.65 -0.81 -8.31
N PRO A 56 5.33 -0.55 -8.45
CA PRO A 56 4.52 -1.06 -9.56
C PRO A 56 5.05 -0.65 -10.94
N ALA A 57 5.76 0.47 -11.09
CA ALA A 57 6.37 0.83 -12.38
C ALA A 57 7.28 -0.29 -12.94
N HIS A 58 8.00 -1.00 -12.06
CA HIS A 58 8.90 -2.10 -12.43
C HIS A 58 8.27 -3.48 -12.20
N ALA A 59 7.65 -3.69 -11.04
CA ALA A 59 7.17 -5.01 -10.63
C ALA A 59 5.79 -5.38 -11.24
N HIS A 60 4.94 -4.38 -11.49
CA HIS A 60 3.61 -4.57 -12.05
C HIS A 60 3.29 -3.48 -13.08
N PRO A 61 4.00 -3.42 -14.24
CA PRO A 61 4.10 -2.20 -15.06
C PRO A 61 2.76 -1.64 -15.56
N ARG A 62 1.73 -2.48 -15.69
CA ARG A 62 0.38 -2.09 -16.13
C ARG A 62 -0.59 -1.78 -14.98
N HIS A 63 -0.19 -1.93 -13.73
CA HIS A 63 -1.08 -1.75 -12.58
C HIS A 63 -1.62 -0.31 -12.49
N MET A 64 -0.72 0.67 -12.61
CA MET A 64 -1.09 2.10 -12.58
C MET A 64 -1.94 2.52 -13.78
N SER A 65 -1.68 1.96 -14.96
CA SER A 65 -2.42 2.31 -16.19
C SER A 65 -3.78 1.63 -16.30
N ARG A 66 -3.96 0.44 -15.70
CA ARG A 66 -5.23 -0.30 -15.77
C ARG A 66 -6.15 -0.06 -14.59
N TYR A 67 -5.62 0.16 -13.39
CA TYR A 67 -6.41 0.09 -12.16
C TYR A 67 -6.28 1.31 -11.25
N SER A 68 -5.07 1.79 -10.96
CA SER A 68 -4.85 2.61 -9.76
C SER A 68 -4.59 4.11 -9.98
N ILE A 69 -3.96 4.56 -11.08
CA ILE A 69 -3.61 5.99 -11.23
C ILE A 69 -4.20 6.62 -12.50
N PHE A 70 -3.85 6.11 -13.68
CA PHE A 70 -4.24 6.74 -14.94
C PHE A 70 -5.66 6.46 -15.45
N PRO A 71 -6.33 5.33 -15.17
CA PRO A 71 -7.61 5.03 -15.80
C PRO A 71 -8.71 5.98 -15.33
N ARG A 72 -9.60 6.37 -16.25
CA ARG A 72 -10.84 7.07 -15.92
C ARG A 72 -11.86 6.07 -15.38
N GLY A 73 -12.32 6.30 -14.15
CA GLY A 73 -13.34 5.50 -13.49
C GLY A 73 -14.71 6.19 -13.50
N PHE A 74 -15.74 5.47 -13.06
CA PHE A 74 -17.10 6.01 -12.96
C PHE A 74 -17.19 7.27 -12.07
N PHE A 75 -16.57 7.26 -10.88
CA PHE A 75 -16.54 8.40 -9.94
C PHE A 75 -15.21 9.18 -9.99
N THR A 76 -14.27 8.74 -10.82
CA THR A 76 -12.94 9.34 -11.02
C THR A 76 -12.74 9.65 -12.51
N GLY A 77 -13.72 10.35 -13.09
CA GLY A 77 -13.79 10.59 -14.54
C GLY A 77 -12.61 11.38 -15.12
N LYS A 78 -11.87 12.15 -14.31
CA LYS A 78 -10.64 12.84 -14.75
C LYS A 78 -9.37 11.98 -14.61
N GLY A 79 -9.51 10.70 -14.27
CA GLY A 79 -8.40 9.75 -14.11
C GLY A 79 -7.41 10.24 -13.05
N GLN A 80 -6.13 10.34 -13.43
CA GLN A 80 -5.04 10.80 -12.56
C GLN A 80 -5.35 12.13 -11.86
N MET A 81 -5.98 13.09 -12.55
CA MET A 81 -6.30 14.41 -11.96
C MET A 81 -7.36 14.36 -10.85
N SER A 82 -8.10 13.25 -10.74
CA SER A 82 -9.07 13.01 -9.66
C SER A 82 -8.50 12.21 -8.50
N ARG A 83 -7.19 11.93 -8.52
CA ARG A 83 -6.53 11.02 -7.58
C ARG A 83 -5.36 11.73 -6.90
N LYS A 84 -5.13 11.36 -5.65
CA LYS A 84 -3.91 11.70 -4.92
C LYS A 84 -3.10 10.45 -4.62
N MET A 85 -1.84 10.48 -5.00
CA MET A 85 -0.90 9.36 -4.91
C MET A 85 0.16 9.65 -3.87
N VAL A 86 0.23 8.82 -2.84
CA VAL A 86 1.30 8.81 -1.85
C VAL A 86 2.17 7.58 -2.12
N VAL A 87 3.48 7.75 -2.07
CA VAL A 87 4.45 6.64 -2.14
C VAL A 87 5.27 6.63 -0.85
N VAL A 88 5.38 5.47 -0.23
CA VAL A 88 6.29 5.21 0.89
C VAL A 88 7.36 4.25 0.41
N ASP A 89 8.59 4.74 0.22
CA ASP A 89 9.73 3.94 -0.21
C ASP A 89 11.01 4.66 0.22
N PRO A 90 12.00 4.00 0.83
CA PRO A 90 13.28 4.63 1.20
C PRO A 90 14.06 5.15 -0.02
N ARG A 91 13.74 4.67 -1.23
CA ARG A 91 14.37 5.06 -2.49
C ARG A 91 13.46 5.96 -3.32
N VAL A 92 14.07 6.81 -4.14
CA VAL A 92 13.36 7.61 -5.15
C VAL A 92 13.12 6.76 -6.41
N THR A 93 12.19 5.80 -6.33
CA THR A 93 11.83 4.91 -7.44
C THR A 93 11.06 5.64 -8.54
N ASP A 94 10.92 5.02 -9.72
CA ASP A 94 10.10 5.60 -10.79
C ASP A 94 8.62 5.71 -10.39
N THR A 95 8.13 4.83 -9.51
CA THR A 95 6.80 5.01 -8.89
C THR A 95 6.78 6.25 -7.99
N ALA A 96 7.81 6.46 -7.15
CA ALA A 96 7.91 7.62 -6.26
C ALA A 96 7.95 8.95 -7.02
N LYS A 97 8.65 9.01 -8.16
CA LYS A 97 8.73 10.22 -9.02
C LYS A 97 7.36 10.66 -9.57
N MET A 98 6.36 9.79 -9.58
CA MET A 98 5.00 10.10 -10.04
C MET A 98 4.04 10.48 -8.90
N ALA A 99 4.48 10.39 -7.64
CA ALA A 99 3.64 10.64 -6.48
C ALA A 99 3.37 12.13 -6.27
N ASP A 100 2.18 12.47 -5.76
CA ASP A 100 1.92 13.79 -5.19
C ASP A 100 2.75 14.00 -3.91
N VAL A 101 2.89 12.94 -3.11
CA VAL A 101 3.71 12.95 -1.89
C VAL A 101 4.57 11.69 -1.84
N HIS A 102 5.89 11.88 -1.75
CA HIS A 102 6.83 10.81 -1.45
C HIS A 102 7.29 10.91 0.01
N LEU A 103 6.95 9.90 0.80
CA LEU A 103 7.50 9.66 2.14
C LEU A 103 8.75 8.80 1.99
N GLN A 104 9.90 9.46 1.89
CA GLN A 104 11.19 8.79 1.85
C GLN A 104 11.59 8.36 3.27
N ILE A 105 11.02 7.24 3.70
CA ILE A 105 11.19 6.68 5.04
C ILE A 105 12.62 6.17 5.27
N GLU A 106 13.09 6.19 6.51
CA GLU A 106 14.24 5.40 6.93
C GLU A 106 13.97 3.89 6.76
N GLN A 107 14.94 3.16 6.21
CA GLN A 107 14.78 1.73 5.96
C GLN A 107 14.53 0.95 7.27
N GLY A 108 13.52 0.08 7.27
CA GLY A 108 13.19 -0.78 8.41
C GLY A 108 12.39 -0.09 9.52
N ARG A 109 11.83 1.10 9.26
CA ARG A 109 11.07 1.89 10.24
C ARG A 109 9.59 2.09 9.88
N ASP A 110 9.08 1.21 9.02
CA ASP A 110 7.70 1.22 8.52
C ASP A 110 6.67 1.07 9.64
N TYR A 111 6.97 0.24 10.65
CA TYR A 111 6.07 0.04 11.80
C TYR A 111 5.85 1.35 12.57
N GLU A 112 6.91 2.13 12.81
CA GLU A 112 6.80 3.38 13.55
C GLU A 112 6.12 4.47 12.74
N LEU A 113 6.34 4.51 11.42
CA LEU A 113 5.59 5.43 10.55
C LEU A 113 4.10 5.05 10.48
N LEU A 114 3.77 3.76 10.38
CA LEU A 114 2.38 3.27 10.43
C LEU A 114 1.71 3.64 11.76
N ASN A 115 2.41 3.46 12.88
CA ASN A 115 1.90 3.85 14.18
C ASN A 115 1.69 5.37 14.28
N ALA A 116 2.66 6.15 13.81
CA ALA A 116 2.54 7.61 13.76
C ALA A 116 1.36 8.07 12.88
N LEU A 117 1.09 7.42 11.74
CA LEU A 117 -0.08 7.73 10.93
C LEU A 117 -1.38 7.40 11.66
N ARG A 118 -1.47 6.30 12.41
CA ARG A 118 -2.64 5.98 13.23
C ARG A 118 -2.90 7.05 14.29
N VAL A 119 -1.86 7.48 14.99
CA VAL A 119 -1.92 8.57 15.98
C VAL A 119 -2.32 9.89 15.32
N ALA A 120 -1.75 10.20 14.14
CA ALA A 120 -2.08 11.39 13.36
C ALA A 120 -3.56 11.42 12.94
N LEU A 121 -4.11 10.28 12.50
CA LEU A 121 -5.51 10.17 12.10
C LEU A 121 -6.47 10.45 13.25
N ASN A 122 -6.06 10.15 14.49
CA ASN A 122 -6.78 10.45 15.73
C ASN A 122 -6.53 11.86 16.27
N ASN A 123 -5.75 12.69 15.58
CA ASN A 123 -5.36 14.03 16.00
C ASN A 123 -4.60 14.07 17.35
N GLU A 124 -3.87 13.00 17.69
CA GLU A 124 -3.10 12.90 18.93
C GLU A 124 -1.67 13.45 18.77
N TRP A 125 -0.91 13.52 19.88
CA TRP A 125 0.45 14.06 19.91
C TRP A 125 1.45 13.18 19.13
N LEU A 126 2.38 13.81 18.42
CA LEU A 126 3.45 13.15 17.66
C LEU A 126 4.81 13.74 18.03
N PRO A 127 5.88 12.93 18.09
CA PRO A 127 7.26 13.43 18.10
C PRO A 127 7.56 14.29 16.88
N ASP A 128 8.56 15.17 16.96
CA ASP A 128 8.91 16.07 15.85
C ASP A 128 9.30 15.34 14.56
N VAL A 129 9.97 14.19 14.67
CA VAL A 129 10.37 13.34 13.55
C VAL A 129 10.10 11.88 13.91
N VAL A 130 9.53 11.12 12.97
CA VAL A 130 9.35 9.66 13.08
C VAL A 130 9.82 9.01 11.79
N ALA A 131 10.71 8.01 11.88
CA ALA A 131 11.25 7.28 10.72
C ALA A 131 11.84 8.19 9.62
N GLY A 132 12.50 9.27 10.03
CA GLY A 132 13.05 10.31 9.13
C GLY A 132 12.02 11.29 8.55
N ILE A 133 10.74 11.17 8.92
CA ILE A 133 9.66 12.03 8.40
C ILE A 133 9.23 13.07 9.48
N PRO A 134 9.24 14.37 9.17
CA PRO A 134 8.71 15.40 10.06
C PRO A 134 7.22 15.23 10.34
N LYS A 135 6.77 15.51 11.57
CA LYS A 135 5.37 15.35 11.98
C LYS A 135 4.38 16.13 11.12
N GLU A 136 4.77 17.28 10.59
CA GLU A 136 3.94 18.12 9.72
C GLU A 136 3.57 17.35 8.45
N LYS A 137 4.54 16.63 7.88
CA LYS A 137 4.34 15.82 6.67
C LYS A 137 3.51 14.56 6.95
N ILE A 138 3.68 13.96 8.14
CA ILE A 138 2.83 12.84 8.59
C ILE A 138 1.38 13.31 8.73
N ARG A 139 1.15 14.48 9.33
CA ARG A 139 -0.19 15.08 9.45
C ARG A 139 -0.78 15.46 8.09
N GLU A 140 0.02 16.06 7.20
CA GLU A 140 -0.40 16.37 5.84
C GLU A 140 -0.95 15.13 5.12
N VAL A 141 -0.23 14.01 5.19
CA VAL A 141 -0.68 12.74 4.60
C VAL A 141 -1.94 12.22 5.30
N ALA A 142 -1.99 12.25 6.63
CA ALA A 142 -3.17 11.82 7.39
C ALA A 142 -4.43 12.63 7.01
N ASP A 143 -4.33 13.95 6.94
CA ASP A 143 -5.40 14.86 6.55
C ASP A 143 -5.80 14.67 5.08
N MET A 144 -4.82 14.49 4.19
CA MET A 144 -5.06 14.12 2.80
C MET A 144 -5.89 12.84 2.73
N MET A 145 -5.55 11.79 3.49
CA MET A 145 -6.29 10.54 3.49
C MET A 145 -7.71 10.71 4.06
N LYS A 146 -7.88 11.47 5.16
CA LYS A 146 -9.20 11.76 5.76
C LYS A 146 -10.13 12.55 4.85
N SER A 147 -9.59 13.42 4.00
CA SER A 147 -10.39 14.19 3.03
C SER A 147 -10.86 13.39 1.82
N GLY A 148 -10.38 12.15 1.65
CA GLY A 148 -10.75 11.27 0.54
C GLY A 148 -12.15 10.67 0.68
N ARG A 149 -12.73 10.23 -0.44
CA ARG A 149 -14.00 9.48 -0.44
C ARG A 149 -13.76 7.98 -0.46
N PHE A 150 -12.68 7.54 -1.11
CA PHE A 150 -12.30 6.14 -1.17
C PHE A 150 -10.78 6.01 -1.19
N GLY A 151 -10.23 5.47 -0.11
CA GLY A 151 -8.81 5.21 0.06
C GLY A 151 -8.44 3.76 -0.24
N ILE A 152 -7.27 3.56 -0.85
CA ILE A 152 -6.67 2.23 -1.01
C ILE A 152 -5.18 2.28 -0.67
N ILE A 153 -4.72 1.25 0.02
CA ILE A 153 -3.30 1.02 0.27
C ILE A 153 -2.91 -0.24 -0.51
N PHE A 154 -2.01 -0.06 -1.47
CA PHE A 154 -1.27 -1.16 -2.07
C PHE A 154 0.07 -1.26 -1.34
N PHE A 155 0.44 -2.46 -0.90
CA PHE A 155 1.74 -2.68 -0.28
C PHE A 155 2.45 -3.89 -0.91
N GLY A 156 3.77 -3.94 -0.74
CA GLY A 156 4.60 -5.01 -1.29
C GLY A 156 5.74 -5.40 -0.35
N MET A 157 6.80 -5.97 -0.94
CA MET A 157 7.92 -6.59 -0.22
C MET A 157 8.85 -5.61 0.51
N GLY A 158 8.61 -4.30 0.42
CA GLY A 158 9.42 -3.29 1.10
C GLY A 158 8.97 -2.98 2.54
N VAL A 159 7.97 -3.70 3.05
CA VAL A 159 7.41 -3.57 4.41
C VAL A 159 7.85 -4.73 5.28
#